data_AF-A0A4Q3WG30-F1
#
_entry.id   AF-A0A4Q3WG30-F1
#
_cell.length_a   1.000
_cell.length_b   1.000
_cell.length_c   1.000
_cell.angle_alpha   90.00
_cell.angle_beta   90.00
_cell.angle_gamma   90.00
#
_symmetry.space_group_name_H-M   'P 1'
#
loop_
_entity.id
_entity.type
_entity.pdbx_description
1 polymer ?
#
loop_
_entity_poly.entity_id
_entity_poly.type
_entity_poly.pdbx_seq_one_letter_code
_entity_poly.pdbx_strand_id
1 'polypeptide(L)'
;FEYARTNGRKKVTCLVKDNIMKVTDGLFHNVFKMIGEEYPEIIKDSLIVDIGMARIADTPEKFDVVVTENLYGDIVSDIASQVAGSVGLAGSMNIGTGCAMFEAVHGSAPDIAGKGIANPSGLLNGAILMLYHIGQGECAAKIGNALLYTLENGEYTGDIVKPGQKALSTMEFAKAVVKNLGKSPQKLTPYSSGSGKPVKLPRHEDTTQSVRTKRLTGVDVFVDFDSADIEELGTKLTQCSTGKLPLASVSSRGMVMFDPKKPELKPEVDAVTDLWACRFMGPEGGVGNDDIRTVLHNLEALGLDWVKVENLYTFDHVPGFSGKAS
;
A
#
# COMPACT_ATOMS: atom_id res chain seq x y z
N PHE A 1 -13.06 6.92 -7.00
CA PHE A 1 -13.90 7.98 -7.59
C PHE A 1 -15.39 7.79 -7.35
N GLU A 2 -15.98 6.64 -7.69
CA GLU A 2 -17.43 6.42 -7.47
C GLU A 2 -17.90 6.63 -6.02
N TYR A 3 -17.10 6.22 -5.04
CA TYR A 3 -17.38 6.50 -3.63
C TYR A 3 -17.53 8.01 -3.36
N ALA A 4 -16.63 8.82 -3.93
CA ALA A 4 -16.65 10.27 -3.77
C ALA A 4 -17.91 10.88 -4.42
N ARG A 5 -18.21 10.51 -5.67
CA ARG A 5 -19.43 10.94 -6.38
C ARG A 5 -20.70 10.57 -5.61
N THR A 6 -20.83 9.31 -5.20
CA THR A 6 -22.01 8.77 -4.52
C THR A 6 -22.27 9.45 -3.18
N ASN A 7 -21.21 9.80 -2.45
CA ASN A 7 -21.29 10.43 -1.12
C ASN A 7 -21.10 11.95 -1.16
N GLY A 8 -21.17 12.57 -2.35
CA GLY A 8 -21.10 14.03 -2.51
C GLY A 8 -19.75 14.65 -2.17
N ARG A 9 -18.69 13.85 -2.07
CA ARG A 9 -17.31 14.30 -1.83
C ARG A 9 -16.78 15.01 -3.07
N LYS A 10 -15.91 16.00 -2.87
CA LYS A 10 -15.49 16.94 -3.92
C LYS A 10 -14.08 16.72 -4.39
N LYS A 11 -13.26 16.02 -3.60
CA LYS A 11 -11.84 15.86 -3.85
C LYS A 11 -11.38 14.42 -3.60
N VAL A 12 -10.54 13.91 -4.50
CA VAL A 12 -9.80 12.66 -4.31
C VAL A 12 -8.31 12.95 -4.45
N THR A 13 -7.55 12.66 -3.39
CA THR A 13 -6.09 12.80 -3.35
C THR A 13 -5.43 11.43 -3.43
N CYS A 14 -4.52 11.26 -4.40
CA CYS A 14 -3.74 10.04 -4.59
C CYS A 14 -2.38 10.14 -3.86
N LEU A 15 -2.09 9.23 -2.93
CA LEU A 15 -0.76 9.17 -2.29
C LEU A 15 0.07 8.05 -2.92
N VAL A 16 1.27 8.39 -3.40
CA VAL A 16 2.15 7.48 -4.15
C VAL A 16 3.62 7.73 -3.85
N LYS A 17 4.50 6.79 -4.18
CA LYS A 17 5.96 6.92 -4.13
C LYS A 17 6.60 6.68 -5.51
N ASP A 18 5.94 7.15 -6.57
CA ASP A 18 6.35 6.95 -7.96
C ASP A 18 7.68 7.64 -8.33
N ASN A 19 8.16 8.57 -7.50
CA ASN A 19 9.50 9.14 -7.60
C ASN A 19 10.61 8.11 -7.34
N ILE A 20 10.34 7.06 -6.56
CA ILE A 20 11.24 5.94 -6.30
C ILE A 20 10.74 4.67 -7.02
N MET A 21 9.50 4.29 -6.75
CA MET A 21 8.85 3.06 -7.23
C MET A 21 8.14 3.28 -8.57
N LYS A 22 8.93 3.59 -9.60
CA LYS A 22 8.42 4.04 -10.91
C LYS A 22 7.51 3.03 -11.63
N VAL A 23 7.69 1.73 -11.39
CA VAL A 23 6.91 0.68 -12.08
C VAL A 23 5.64 0.36 -11.31
N THR A 24 5.72 0.13 -9.99
CA THR A 24 4.57 -0.25 -9.16
C THR A 24 3.68 0.96 -8.89
N ASP A 25 4.15 1.92 -8.09
CA ASP A 25 3.42 3.14 -7.77
C ASP A 25 3.16 3.98 -9.03
N GLY A 26 4.07 3.96 -10.00
CA GLY A 26 3.85 4.66 -11.27
C GLY A 26 2.69 4.08 -12.08
N LEU A 27 2.52 2.75 -12.11
CA LEU A 27 1.35 2.12 -12.72
C LEU A 27 0.07 2.54 -11.99
N PHE A 28 0.06 2.45 -10.66
CA PHE A 28 -1.08 2.87 -9.85
C PHE A 28 -1.46 4.34 -10.10
N HIS A 29 -0.47 5.24 -10.15
CA HIS A 29 -0.68 6.65 -10.41
C HIS A 29 -1.21 6.91 -11.84
N ASN A 30 -0.72 6.18 -12.84
CA ASN A 30 -1.22 6.29 -14.21
C ASN A 30 -2.68 5.84 -14.33
N VAL A 31 -3.05 4.74 -13.66
CA VAL A 31 -4.44 4.28 -13.59
C VAL A 31 -5.32 5.31 -12.88
N PHE A 32 -4.84 5.91 -11.79
CA PHE A 32 -5.57 6.98 -11.11
C PHE A 32 -5.86 8.17 -12.02
N LYS A 33 -4.87 8.62 -12.81
CA LYS A 33 -5.04 9.71 -13.77
C LYS A 33 -6.04 9.34 -14.86
N MET A 34 -5.87 8.17 -15.48
CA MET A 34 -6.73 7.65 -16.54
C MET A 34 -8.19 7.58 -16.10
N ILE A 35 -8.48 6.88 -15.01
CA ILE A 35 -9.85 6.77 -14.49
C ILE A 35 -10.37 8.15 -14.04
N GLY A 36 -9.50 9.03 -13.54
CA GLY A 36 -9.87 10.37 -13.12
C GLY A 36 -10.45 11.26 -14.22
N GLU A 37 -10.15 10.98 -15.50
CA GLU A 37 -10.71 11.69 -16.66
C GLU A 37 -12.23 11.48 -16.79
N GLU A 38 -12.75 10.34 -16.33
CA GLU A 38 -14.18 10.00 -16.33
C GLU A 38 -15.00 10.74 -15.25
N TYR A 39 -14.32 11.51 -14.38
CA TYR A 39 -14.92 12.23 -13.25
C TYR A 39 -14.52 13.71 -13.27
N PRO A 40 -14.89 14.49 -14.31
CA PRO A 40 -14.49 15.89 -14.44
C PRO A 40 -14.98 16.79 -13.30
N GLU A 41 -16.06 16.40 -12.62
CA GLU A 41 -16.65 17.12 -11.50
C GLU A 41 -15.92 16.94 -10.16
N ILE A 42 -14.96 16.01 -10.09
CA ILE A 42 -14.17 15.72 -8.88
C ILE A 42 -12.79 16.36 -9.01
N ILE A 43 -12.39 17.14 -8.01
CA ILE A 43 -11.03 17.68 -7.89
C ILE A 43 -10.06 16.51 -7.64
N LYS A 44 -8.98 16.47 -8.41
CA LYS A 44 -7.98 15.40 -8.38
C LYS A 44 -6.61 16.00 -8.15
N ASP A 45 -5.91 15.52 -7.14
CA ASP A 45 -4.50 15.82 -6.93
C ASP A 45 -3.74 14.56 -6.48
N SER A 46 -2.42 14.64 -6.54
CA SER A 46 -1.53 13.58 -6.08
C SER A 46 -0.43 14.18 -5.21
N LEU A 47 0.00 13.45 -4.19
CA LEU A 47 1.12 13.82 -3.33
C LEU A 47 2.06 12.63 -3.19
N ILE A 48 3.35 12.92 -3.03
CA ILE A 48 4.27 11.88 -2.57
C ILE A 48 3.87 11.47 -1.15
N VAL A 49 3.85 10.17 -0.89
CA VAL A 49 3.29 9.59 0.34
C VAL A 49 3.89 10.22 1.61
N ASP A 50 5.19 10.54 1.64
CA ASP A 50 5.85 11.14 2.81
C ASP A 50 5.19 12.48 3.20
N ILE A 51 5.04 13.39 2.24
CA ILE A 51 4.42 14.70 2.49
C ILE A 51 2.90 14.58 2.64
N GLY A 52 2.29 13.58 1.98
CA GLY A 52 0.87 13.24 2.15
C GLY A 52 0.55 12.87 3.60
N MET A 53 1.29 11.93 4.17
CA MET A 53 1.14 11.50 5.56
C MET A 53 1.42 12.64 6.55
N ALA A 54 2.48 13.42 6.34
CA ALA A 54 2.77 14.57 7.19
C ALA A 54 1.62 15.59 7.19
N ARG A 55 1.01 15.86 6.03
CA ARG A 55 -0.13 16.78 5.93
C ARG A 55 -1.41 16.21 6.51
N ILE A 56 -1.62 14.90 6.46
CA ILE A 56 -2.77 14.26 7.13
C ILE A 56 -2.63 14.40 8.64
N ALA A 57 -1.41 14.29 9.17
CA ALA A 57 -1.16 14.50 10.60
C ALA A 57 -1.32 15.97 11.04
N ASP A 58 -0.93 16.92 10.19
CA ASP A 58 -0.87 18.36 10.52
C ASP A 58 -2.15 19.13 10.16
N THR A 59 -2.64 18.97 8.92
CA THR A 59 -3.81 19.68 8.37
C THR A 59 -4.79 18.72 7.67
N PRO A 60 -5.39 17.76 8.42
CA PRO A 60 -6.30 16.75 7.89
C PRO A 60 -7.52 17.33 7.17
N GLU A 61 -7.97 18.53 7.54
CA GLU A 61 -9.15 19.20 6.97
C GLU A 61 -9.01 19.58 5.49
N LYS A 62 -7.79 19.51 4.93
CA LYS A 62 -7.52 19.73 3.50
C LYS A 62 -7.79 18.49 2.64
N PHE A 63 -8.05 17.35 3.27
CA PHE A 63 -8.33 16.08 2.60
C PHE A 63 -9.84 15.76 2.67
N ASP A 64 -10.32 14.99 1.69
CA ASP A 64 -11.72 14.54 1.62
C ASP A 64 -11.78 13.03 1.39
N VAL A 65 -11.30 12.57 0.23
CA VAL A 65 -11.06 11.15 -0.04
C VAL A 65 -9.58 10.96 -0.37
N VAL A 66 -8.94 10.00 0.29
CA VAL A 66 -7.56 9.58 0.01
C VAL A 66 -7.59 8.20 -0.62
N VAL A 67 -6.79 8.00 -1.68
CA VAL A 67 -6.59 6.71 -2.33
C VAL A 67 -5.09 6.44 -2.44
N THR A 68 -4.67 5.23 -2.11
CA THR A 68 -3.25 4.84 -2.08
C THR A 68 -3.12 3.32 -2.14
N GLU A 69 -1.90 2.81 -2.27
CA GLU A 69 -1.61 1.37 -2.24
C GLU A 69 -1.74 0.78 -0.83
N ASN A 70 -1.82 -0.55 -0.76
CA ASN A 70 -2.20 -1.32 0.44
C ASN A 70 -1.39 -0.91 1.69
N LEU A 71 -0.06 -1.02 1.65
CA LEU A 71 0.80 -0.72 2.81
C LEU A 71 0.68 0.74 3.27
N TYR A 72 0.62 1.69 2.33
CA TYR A 72 0.45 3.10 2.68
C TYR A 72 -0.93 3.38 3.26
N GLY A 73 -1.95 2.69 2.75
CA GLY A 73 -3.34 2.76 3.20
C GLY A 73 -3.48 2.33 4.66
N ASP A 74 -2.86 1.20 5.02
CA ASP A 74 -2.77 0.70 6.38
C ASP A 74 -2.22 1.78 7.33
N ILE A 75 -0.99 2.25 7.05
CA ILE A 75 -0.29 3.25 7.87
C ILE A 75 -1.07 4.58 7.95
N VAL A 76 -1.54 5.10 6.81
CA VAL A 76 -2.18 6.42 6.79
C VAL A 76 -3.56 6.40 7.45
N SER A 77 -4.26 5.27 7.40
CA SER A 77 -5.56 5.12 8.08
C SER A 77 -5.42 5.10 9.60
N ASP A 78 -4.35 4.51 10.13
CA ASP A 78 -4.01 4.57 11.56
C ASP A 78 -3.66 5.99 11.99
N ILE A 79 -2.83 6.70 11.21
CA ILE A 79 -2.50 8.11 11.47
C ILE A 79 -3.77 8.95 11.50
N ALA A 80 -4.65 8.81 10.50
CA ALA A 80 -5.90 9.55 10.44
C ALA A 80 -6.81 9.25 11.64
N SER A 81 -6.87 7.99 12.07
CA SER A 81 -7.67 7.56 13.23
C SER A 81 -7.11 8.13 14.54
N GLN A 82 -5.78 8.15 14.68
CA GLN A 82 -5.12 8.73 15.84
C GLN A 82 -5.28 10.24 15.91
N VAL A 83 -5.20 10.94 14.78
CA VAL A 83 -5.46 12.39 14.67
C VAL A 83 -6.91 12.72 15.03
N ALA A 84 -7.85 11.84 14.66
CA ALA A 84 -9.26 11.96 15.05
C ALA A 84 -9.52 11.68 16.55
N GLY A 85 -8.53 11.14 17.27
CA GLY A 85 -8.52 11.02 18.73
C GLY A 85 -8.07 9.67 19.26
N SER A 86 -8.30 8.57 18.51
CA SER A 86 -7.86 7.22 18.88
C SER A 86 -8.10 6.25 17.73
N VAL A 87 -7.16 5.33 17.51
CA VAL A 87 -7.33 4.18 16.62
C VAL A 87 -8.55 3.31 17.04
N GLY A 88 -8.86 3.28 18.34
CA GLY A 88 -10.02 2.58 18.91
C GLY A 88 -11.38 3.09 18.45
N LEU A 89 -11.44 4.24 17.79
CA LEU A 89 -12.68 4.82 17.26
C LEU A 89 -12.97 4.39 15.82
N ALA A 90 -11.99 3.95 15.06
CA ALA A 90 -12.13 3.80 13.62
C ALA A 90 -12.74 2.44 13.23
N GLY A 91 -13.78 2.48 12.40
CA GLY A 91 -14.34 1.32 11.72
C GLY A 91 -13.86 1.28 10.27
N SER A 92 -13.85 0.09 9.68
CA SER A 92 -13.45 -0.14 8.30
C SER A 92 -14.43 -1.05 7.56
N MET A 93 -14.27 -1.10 6.24
CA MET A 93 -15.06 -1.93 5.34
C MET A 93 -14.19 -2.45 4.21
N ASN A 94 -14.22 -3.77 4.01
CA ASN A 94 -13.61 -4.45 2.87
C ASN A 94 -14.73 -4.82 1.90
N ILE A 95 -14.79 -4.14 0.76
CA ILE A 95 -15.87 -4.31 -0.22
C ILE A 95 -15.35 -5.00 -1.47
N GLY A 96 -15.86 -6.19 -1.73
CA GLY A 96 -15.67 -6.92 -2.99
C GLY A 96 -16.93 -6.95 -3.84
N THR A 97 -16.84 -7.56 -5.02
CA THR A 97 -17.98 -7.73 -5.93
C THR A 97 -18.97 -8.80 -5.48
N GLY A 98 -18.52 -9.79 -4.69
CA GLY A 98 -19.33 -10.91 -4.19
C GLY A 98 -19.56 -10.94 -2.69
N CYS A 99 -18.79 -10.20 -1.90
CA CYS A 99 -18.92 -10.14 -0.44
C CYS A 99 -18.44 -8.80 0.12
N ALA A 100 -18.87 -8.50 1.35
CA ALA A 100 -18.44 -7.35 2.12
C ALA A 100 -18.12 -7.79 3.55
N MET A 101 -17.04 -7.26 4.12
CA MET A 101 -16.62 -7.50 5.50
C MET A 101 -16.46 -6.16 6.22
N PHE A 102 -16.91 -6.08 7.46
CA PHE A 102 -16.90 -4.86 8.27
C PHE A 102 -16.22 -5.17 9.60
N GLU A 103 -15.25 -4.36 9.96
CA GLU A 103 -14.40 -4.59 11.12
C GLU A 103 -13.94 -3.27 11.75
N ALA A 104 -13.20 -3.35 12.85
CA ALA A 104 -12.47 -2.21 13.38
C ALA A 104 -11.15 -2.05 12.62
N VAL A 105 -10.59 -0.84 12.56
CA VAL A 105 -9.24 -0.64 12.01
C VAL A 105 -8.17 -1.25 12.93
N HIS A 106 -8.37 -1.17 14.24
CA HIS A 106 -7.37 -1.63 15.20
C HIS A 106 -7.18 -3.16 15.23
N GLY A 107 -5.98 -3.59 15.63
CA GLY A 107 -5.65 -4.99 15.88
C GLY A 107 -6.22 -5.56 17.19
N SER A 108 -5.63 -6.68 17.64
CA SER A 108 -6.13 -7.49 18.77
C SER A 108 -5.86 -6.92 20.17
N ALA A 109 -4.93 -5.98 20.30
CA ALA A 109 -4.48 -5.37 21.57
C ALA A 109 -4.31 -6.39 22.72
N PRO A 110 -3.35 -7.33 22.62
CA PRO A 110 -3.22 -8.45 23.57
C PRO A 110 -2.95 -8.03 25.02
N ASP A 111 -2.33 -6.88 25.21
CA ASP A 111 -2.00 -6.29 26.50
C ASP A 111 -3.25 -5.87 27.30
N ILE A 112 -4.38 -5.61 26.65
CA ILE A 112 -5.65 -5.26 27.31
C ILE A 112 -6.74 -6.33 27.18
N ALA A 113 -6.44 -7.46 26.53
CA ALA A 113 -7.36 -8.57 26.37
C ALA A 113 -7.87 -9.08 27.74
N GLY A 114 -9.19 -9.30 27.84
CA GLY A 114 -9.83 -9.78 29.07
C GLY A 114 -9.91 -8.77 30.23
N LYS A 115 -9.34 -7.56 30.09
CA LYS A 115 -9.35 -6.54 31.16
C LYS A 115 -10.61 -5.68 31.18
N GLY A 116 -11.47 -5.78 30.15
CA GLY A 116 -12.72 -5.03 30.07
C GLY A 116 -12.55 -3.52 29.90
N ILE A 117 -11.40 -3.07 29.36
CA ILE A 117 -11.06 -1.65 29.17
C ILE A 117 -10.92 -1.24 27.69
N ALA A 118 -11.13 -2.18 26.76
CA ALA A 118 -11.07 -1.88 25.32
C ALA A 118 -12.21 -0.94 24.91
N ASN A 119 -11.92 -0.01 24.00
CA ASN A 119 -12.92 0.85 23.38
C ASN A 119 -13.69 0.08 22.30
N PRO A 120 -15.00 -0.16 22.45
CA PRO A 120 -15.76 -0.92 21.45
C PRO A 120 -16.19 -0.08 20.24
N SER A 121 -15.84 1.21 20.18
CA SER A 121 -16.35 2.15 19.18
C SER A 121 -15.92 1.79 17.75
N GLY A 122 -14.70 1.29 17.53
CA GLY A 122 -14.22 0.90 16.20
C GLY A 122 -15.09 -0.19 15.59
N LEU A 123 -15.34 -1.27 16.34
CA LEU A 123 -16.22 -2.36 15.88
C LEU A 123 -17.67 -1.88 15.71
N LEU A 124 -18.16 -1.02 16.60
CA LEU A 124 -19.49 -0.43 16.48
C LEU A 124 -19.61 0.44 15.21
N ASN A 125 -18.59 1.21 14.88
CA ASN A 125 -18.54 1.99 13.65
C ASN A 125 -18.47 1.09 12.41
N GLY A 126 -17.74 -0.03 12.46
CA GLY A 126 -17.80 -1.08 11.43
C GLY A 126 -19.23 -1.61 11.23
N ALA A 127 -19.94 -1.91 12.33
CA ALA A 127 -21.34 -2.34 12.26
C ALA A 127 -22.28 -1.24 11.72
N ILE A 128 -22.05 0.04 12.03
CA ILE A 128 -22.79 1.17 11.46
C ILE A 128 -22.56 1.25 9.94
N LEU A 129 -21.33 1.09 9.47
CA LEU A 129 -21.00 1.03 8.05
C LEU A 129 -21.72 -0.14 7.36
N MET A 130 -21.76 -1.32 8.01
CA MET A 130 -22.51 -2.48 7.53
C MET A 130 -24.00 -2.15 7.37
N LEU A 131 -24.62 -1.52 8.38
CA LEU A 131 -26.04 -1.15 8.34
C LEU A 131 -26.34 -0.21 7.17
N TYR A 132 -25.50 0.78 6.91
CA TYR A 132 -25.64 1.61 5.72
C TYR A 132 -25.51 0.79 4.43
N HIS A 133 -24.51 -0.10 4.35
CA HIS A 133 -24.29 -0.94 3.17
C HIS A 133 -25.50 -1.82 2.82
N ILE A 134 -26.20 -2.37 3.82
CA ILE A 134 -27.40 -3.21 3.63
C ILE A 134 -28.72 -2.41 3.57
N GLY A 135 -28.65 -1.08 3.44
CA GLY A 135 -29.82 -0.21 3.29
C GLY A 135 -30.59 0.10 4.57
N GLN A 136 -30.01 -0.18 5.74
CA GLN A 136 -30.59 0.07 7.07
C GLN A 136 -30.14 1.41 7.65
N GLY A 137 -30.20 2.48 6.84
CA GLY A 137 -29.68 3.81 7.18
C GLY A 137 -30.32 4.45 8.41
N GLU A 138 -31.62 4.20 8.66
CA GLU A 138 -32.30 4.70 9.87
C GLU A 138 -31.72 4.06 11.15
N CYS A 139 -31.50 2.75 11.14
CA CYS A 139 -30.86 2.05 12.25
C CYS A 139 -29.42 2.53 12.45
N ALA A 140 -28.66 2.66 11.35
CA ALA A 140 -27.30 3.16 11.37
C ALA A 140 -27.22 4.56 11.99
N ALA A 141 -28.07 5.48 11.55
CA ALA A 141 -28.12 6.85 12.07
C ALA A 141 -28.53 6.88 13.54
N LYS A 142 -29.50 6.07 13.97
CA LYS A 142 -29.92 5.98 15.37
C LYS A 142 -28.79 5.54 16.29
N ILE A 143 -28.03 4.52 15.90
CA ILE A 143 -26.90 3.99 16.68
C ILE A 143 -25.73 4.98 16.66
N GLY A 144 -25.36 5.48 15.49
CA GLY A 144 -24.26 6.44 15.34
C GLY A 144 -24.51 7.74 16.10
N ASN A 145 -25.73 8.28 16.07
CA ASN A 145 -26.08 9.47 16.83
C ASN A 145 -26.06 9.25 18.35
N ALA A 146 -26.43 8.05 18.82
CA ALA A 146 -26.30 7.69 20.23
C ALA A 146 -24.83 7.61 20.66
N LEU A 147 -23.96 7.03 19.81
CA LEU A 147 -22.51 7.01 20.04
C LEU A 147 -21.94 8.43 20.11
N LEU A 148 -22.23 9.29 19.13
CA LEU A 148 -21.76 10.68 19.13
C LEU A 148 -22.27 11.47 20.33
N TYR A 149 -23.54 11.31 20.71
CA TYR A 149 -24.10 11.96 21.89
C TYR A 149 -23.42 11.50 23.19
N THR A 150 -23.09 10.21 23.30
CA THR A 150 -22.36 9.64 24.45
C THR A 150 -20.97 10.28 24.57
N LEU A 151 -20.24 10.35 23.45
CA LEU A 151 -18.94 11.01 23.40
C LEU A 151 -19.03 12.50 23.74
N GLU A 152 -20.01 13.22 23.18
CA GLU A 152 -20.17 14.66 23.42
C GLU A 152 -20.43 15.00 24.90
N ASN A 153 -21.04 14.08 25.65
CA ASN A 153 -21.29 14.22 27.10
C ASN A 153 -20.12 13.79 27.99
N GLY A 154 -18.98 13.41 27.41
CA GLY A 154 -17.77 13.07 28.16
C GLY A 154 -17.76 11.64 28.72
N GLU A 155 -18.64 10.76 28.23
CA GLU A 155 -18.66 9.35 28.59
C GLU A 155 -17.61 8.61 27.73
N TYR A 156 -16.38 8.51 28.25
CA TYR A 156 -15.19 8.10 27.49
C TYR A 156 -14.54 6.82 28.03
N THR A 157 -13.94 6.03 27.14
CA THR A 157 -13.05 4.91 27.48
C THR A 157 -11.60 5.39 27.67
N GLY A 158 -10.74 4.51 28.20
CA GLY A 158 -9.38 4.85 28.64
C GLY A 158 -8.46 5.47 27.57
N ASP A 159 -8.72 5.19 26.30
CA ASP A 159 -7.93 5.67 25.14
C ASP A 159 -8.21 7.12 24.74
N ILE A 160 -9.34 7.71 25.17
CA ILE A 160 -9.75 9.07 24.78
C ILE A 160 -10.06 9.99 25.96
N VAL A 161 -9.98 9.50 27.21
CA VAL A 161 -10.13 10.34 28.40
C VAL A 161 -9.02 11.38 28.49
N LYS A 162 -9.38 12.58 28.94
CA LYS A 162 -8.41 13.61 29.31
C LYS A 162 -7.89 13.40 30.73
N PRO A 163 -6.69 13.89 31.08
CA PRO A 163 -6.19 13.86 32.45
C PRO A 163 -7.22 14.38 33.46
N GLY A 164 -7.49 13.61 34.51
CA GLY A 164 -8.47 13.94 35.54
C GLY A 164 -9.91 13.50 35.25
N GLN A 165 -10.19 12.89 34.10
CA GLN A 165 -11.50 12.29 33.81
C GLN A 165 -11.53 10.80 34.19
N LYS A 166 -12.70 10.32 34.61
CA LYS A 166 -12.93 8.89 34.87
C LYS A 166 -13.15 8.16 33.54
N ALA A 167 -12.35 7.13 33.28
CA ALA A 167 -12.59 6.21 32.18
C ALA A 167 -13.71 5.21 32.50
N LEU A 168 -14.56 4.95 31.53
CA LEU A 168 -15.52 3.86 31.54
C LEU A 168 -14.85 2.55 31.08
N SER A 169 -15.27 1.44 31.68
CA SER A 169 -15.02 0.11 31.13
C SER A 169 -15.77 -0.10 29.81
N THR A 170 -15.38 -1.12 29.04
CA THR A 170 -16.04 -1.51 27.78
C THR A 170 -17.55 -1.64 27.93
N MET A 171 -18.01 -2.31 28.99
CA MET A 171 -19.44 -2.56 29.23
C MET A 171 -20.19 -1.34 29.79
N GLU A 172 -19.53 -0.50 30.58
CA GLU A 172 -20.13 0.76 31.02
C GLU A 172 -20.37 1.70 29.84
N PHE A 173 -19.38 1.82 28.95
CA PHE A 173 -19.49 2.62 27.72
C PHE A 173 -20.60 2.08 26.80
N ALA A 174 -20.65 0.76 26.57
CA ALA A 174 -21.71 0.16 25.75
C ALA A 174 -23.12 0.42 26.33
N LYS A 175 -23.28 0.32 27.65
CA LYS A 175 -24.56 0.64 28.32
C LYS A 175 -24.93 2.12 28.19
N ALA A 176 -23.96 3.02 28.26
CA ALA A 176 -24.17 4.45 28.04
C ALA A 176 -24.70 4.72 26.63
N VAL A 177 -24.06 4.14 25.60
CA VAL A 177 -24.53 4.25 24.20
C VAL A 177 -25.96 3.73 24.05
N VAL A 178 -26.29 2.57 24.63
CA VAL A 178 -27.65 2.00 24.58
C VAL A 178 -28.67 2.92 25.26
N LYS A 179 -28.35 3.47 26.43
CA LYS A 179 -29.22 4.41 27.16
C LYS A 179 -29.50 5.68 26.34
N ASN A 180 -28.55 6.08 25.49
CA ASN A 180 -28.62 7.28 24.66
C ASN A 180 -29.26 7.03 23.28
N LEU A 181 -29.78 5.83 22.99
CA LEU A 181 -30.53 5.57 21.75
C LEU A 181 -31.71 6.54 21.58
N GLY A 182 -31.80 7.17 20.42
CA GLY A 182 -32.81 8.19 20.11
C GLY A 182 -32.43 9.62 20.53
N LYS A 183 -31.25 9.81 21.14
CA LYS A 183 -30.63 11.13 21.31
C LYS A 183 -29.81 11.51 20.08
N SER A 184 -29.48 12.78 19.95
CA SER A 184 -28.65 13.30 18.86
C SER A 184 -27.61 14.29 19.39
N PRO A 185 -26.37 14.25 18.87
CA PRO A 185 -25.32 15.19 19.25
C PRO A 185 -25.73 16.63 18.93
N GLN A 186 -25.16 17.60 19.66
CA GLN A 186 -25.42 19.03 19.44
C GLN A 186 -24.20 19.75 18.85
N LYS A 187 -22.98 19.27 19.14
CA LYS A 187 -21.70 19.81 18.65
C LYS A 187 -21.13 18.98 17.52
N LEU A 188 -21.17 17.65 17.64
CA LEU A 188 -20.67 16.76 16.60
C LEU A 188 -21.68 16.65 15.45
N THR A 189 -21.19 16.55 14.22
CA THR A 189 -22.05 16.39 13.03
C THR A 189 -22.85 15.09 13.14
N PRO A 190 -24.19 15.13 13.15
CA PRO A 190 -25.00 13.93 13.29
C PRO A 190 -24.94 13.05 12.05
N TYR A 191 -25.11 11.75 12.26
CA TYR A 191 -25.37 10.78 11.21
C TYR A 191 -26.74 11.03 10.56
N SER A 192 -26.80 10.85 9.24
CA SER A 192 -28.02 10.99 8.44
C SER A 192 -28.50 9.62 7.95
N SER A 193 -29.82 9.40 7.93
CA SER A 193 -30.41 8.17 7.42
C SER A 193 -30.16 7.93 5.93
N GLY A 194 -29.83 8.97 5.16
CA GLY A 194 -29.53 8.89 3.73
C GLY A 194 -28.06 8.64 3.38
N SER A 195 -27.19 8.46 4.38
CA SER A 195 -25.76 8.20 4.17
C SER A 195 -25.49 6.78 3.64
N GLY A 196 -24.29 6.58 3.07
CA GLY A 196 -23.79 5.25 2.70
C GLY A 196 -24.58 4.54 1.60
N LYS A 197 -24.99 5.31 0.57
CA LYS A 197 -25.63 4.74 -0.62
C LYS A 197 -24.72 3.68 -1.26
N PRO A 198 -25.28 2.54 -1.71
CA PRO A 198 -24.51 1.51 -2.40
C PRO A 198 -23.76 2.11 -3.59
N VAL A 199 -22.44 1.91 -3.60
CA VAL A 199 -21.58 2.34 -4.70
C VAL A 199 -21.70 1.31 -5.82
N LYS A 200 -22.25 1.72 -6.95
CA LYS A 200 -22.26 0.87 -8.16
C LYS A 200 -20.95 1.07 -8.89
N LEU A 201 -20.11 0.03 -8.91
CA LEU A 201 -18.86 0.07 -9.66
C LEU A 201 -19.15 -0.12 -11.16
N PRO A 202 -18.63 0.76 -12.04
CA PRO A 202 -18.64 0.51 -13.47
C PRO A 202 -17.82 -0.75 -13.78
N ARG A 203 -18.23 -1.48 -14.82
CA ARG A 203 -17.36 -2.51 -15.41
C ARG A 203 -16.37 -1.80 -16.31
N HIS A 204 -15.09 -1.88 -15.97
CA HIS A 204 -14.02 -1.48 -16.88
C HIS A 204 -13.64 -2.68 -17.74
N GLU A 205 -13.42 -2.43 -19.03
CA GLU A 205 -12.83 -3.43 -19.92
C GLU A 205 -11.39 -3.71 -19.51
N ASP A 206 -10.94 -4.94 -19.75
CA ASP A 206 -9.56 -5.34 -19.47
C ASP A 206 -8.62 -4.64 -20.45
N THR A 207 -7.88 -3.65 -19.97
CA THR A 207 -6.91 -2.88 -20.76
C THR A 207 -5.55 -3.59 -20.87
N THR A 208 -5.35 -4.75 -20.23
CA THR A 208 -4.07 -5.49 -20.27
C THR A 208 -3.75 -6.06 -21.65
N GLN A 209 -4.73 -6.11 -22.56
CA GLN A 209 -4.56 -6.64 -23.93
C GLN A 209 -3.85 -5.67 -24.90
N SER A 210 -3.43 -4.48 -24.45
CA SER A 210 -2.83 -3.48 -25.35
C SER A 210 -1.39 -3.76 -25.75
N VAL A 211 -0.66 -4.65 -25.04
CA VAL A 211 0.75 -4.93 -25.31
C VAL A 211 0.89 -5.82 -26.54
N ARG A 212 1.51 -5.28 -27.59
CA ARG A 212 1.59 -5.96 -28.90
C ARG A 212 2.86 -6.76 -29.07
N THR A 213 3.94 -6.37 -28.40
CA THR A 213 5.23 -7.06 -28.47
C THR A 213 5.85 -7.23 -27.09
N LYS A 214 6.22 -8.49 -26.78
CA LYS A 214 6.99 -8.87 -25.60
C LYS A 214 8.30 -9.50 -26.08
N ARG A 215 9.45 -8.95 -25.66
CA ARG A 215 10.77 -9.46 -26.06
C ARG A 215 11.63 -9.70 -24.83
N LEU A 216 12.21 -10.90 -24.74
CA LEU A 216 13.24 -11.21 -23.74
C LEU A 216 14.52 -10.46 -24.12
N THR A 217 15.14 -9.79 -23.16
CA THR A 217 16.34 -8.97 -23.37
C THR A 217 17.46 -9.29 -22.38
N GLY A 218 17.14 -9.96 -21.26
CA GLY A 218 18.14 -10.28 -20.25
C GLY A 218 17.59 -11.14 -19.12
N VAL A 219 18.42 -11.31 -18.10
CA VAL A 219 18.09 -12.04 -16.87
C VAL A 219 18.86 -11.44 -15.70
N ASP A 220 18.18 -11.28 -14.56
CA ASP A 220 18.82 -11.11 -13.27
C ASP A 220 18.89 -12.48 -12.60
N VAL A 221 20.10 -12.95 -12.33
CA VAL A 221 20.34 -14.17 -11.56
C VAL A 221 20.82 -13.77 -10.18
N PHE A 222 20.17 -14.27 -9.15
CA PHE A 222 20.54 -14.02 -7.77
C PHE A 222 21.43 -15.16 -7.28
N VAL A 223 22.63 -14.83 -6.82
CA VAL A 223 23.66 -15.79 -6.42
C VAL A 223 23.95 -15.63 -4.94
N ASP A 224 24.03 -16.75 -4.22
CA ASP A 224 24.57 -16.82 -2.87
C ASP A 224 26.09 -17.00 -2.95
N PHE A 225 26.82 -16.02 -2.43
CA PHE A 225 28.28 -16.00 -2.44
C PHE A 225 28.80 -15.33 -1.17
N ASP A 226 29.24 -16.18 -0.23
CA ASP A 226 29.80 -15.80 1.07
C ASP A 226 31.26 -15.32 0.96
N SER A 227 31.47 -14.26 0.18
CA SER A 227 32.71 -13.50 0.13
C SER A 227 32.41 -12.04 -0.24
N ALA A 228 33.05 -11.13 0.47
CA ALA A 228 32.99 -9.70 0.17
C ALA A 228 33.89 -9.30 -1.01
N ASP A 229 34.64 -10.23 -1.59
CA ASP A 229 35.49 -9.97 -2.75
C ASP A 229 34.63 -9.89 -4.03
N ILE A 230 34.16 -8.68 -4.30
CA ILE A 230 33.37 -8.36 -5.47
C ILE A 230 34.15 -8.52 -6.79
N GLU A 231 35.48 -8.39 -6.77
CA GLU A 231 36.31 -8.57 -7.97
C GLU A 231 36.42 -10.06 -8.32
N GLU A 232 36.54 -10.93 -7.30
CA GLU A 232 36.46 -12.37 -7.47
C GLU A 232 35.11 -12.77 -8.08
N LEU A 233 34.01 -12.31 -7.48
CA LEU A 233 32.66 -12.61 -7.95
C LEU A 233 32.43 -12.07 -9.37
N GLY A 234 32.80 -10.81 -9.63
CA GLY A 234 32.69 -10.16 -10.94
C GLY A 234 33.46 -10.90 -12.02
N THR A 235 34.65 -11.42 -11.69
CA THR A 235 35.46 -12.24 -12.60
C THR A 235 34.77 -13.57 -12.94
N LYS A 236 34.29 -14.31 -11.93
CA LYS A 236 33.56 -15.58 -12.15
C LYS A 236 32.30 -15.36 -12.98
N LEU A 237 31.51 -14.32 -12.66
CA LEU A 237 30.29 -13.99 -13.40
C LEU A 237 30.57 -13.56 -14.84
N THR A 238 31.69 -12.87 -15.08
CA THR A 238 32.13 -12.52 -16.44
C THR A 238 32.45 -13.78 -17.25
N GLN A 239 33.06 -14.80 -16.64
CA GLN A 239 33.30 -16.11 -17.28
C GLN A 239 31.99 -16.86 -17.59
N CYS A 240 30.93 -16.65 -16.79
CA CYS A 240 29.62 -17.25 -17.02
C CYS A 240 28.83 -16.63 -18.18
N SER A 241 29.25 -15.44 -18.63
CA SER A 241 28.58 -14.71 -19.70
C SER A 241 28.59 -15.47 -21.02
N THR A 242 27.56 -15.25 -21.85
CA THR A 242 27.54 -15.73 -23.24
C THR A 242 27.63 -14.55 -24.20
N GLY A 243 27.94 -14.82 -25.49
CA GLY A 243 27.99 -13.76 -26.50
C GLY A 243 26.66 -12.98 -26.65
N LYS A 244 25.53 -13.59 -26.30
CA LYS A 244 24.21 -12.93 -26.29
C LYS A 244 23.81 -12.36 -24.95
N LEU A 245 24.38 -12.84 -23.85
CA LEU A 245 24.09 -12.40 -22.48
C LEU A 245 25.40 -12.06 -21.76
N PRO A 246 26.06 -10.94 -22.11
CA PRO A 246 27.16 -10.41 -21.32
C PRO A 246 26.69 -9.92 -19.95
N LEU A 247 27.55 -10.09 -18.94
CA LEU A 247 27.37 -9.48 -17.62
C LEU A 247 27.30 -7.95 -17.78
N ALA A 248 26.25 -7.36 -17.22
CA ALA A 248 26.00 -5.93 -17.26
C ALA A 248 26.30 -5.25 -15.92
N SER A 249 25.99 -5.89 -14.80
CA SER A 249 26.31 -5.39 -13.46
C SER A 249 26.09 -6.46 -12.39
N VAL A 250 26.72 -6.28 -11.24
CA VAL A 250 26.43 -7.00 -9.99
C VAL A 250 26.04 -5.98 -8.95
N SER A 251 24.96 -6.22 -8.23
CA SER A 251 24.49 -5.35 -7.15
C SER A 251 24.23 -6.10 -5.86
N SER A 252 24.40 -5.40 -4.73
CA SER A 252 24.00 -5.87 -3.40
C SER A 252 23.02 -4.86 -2.83
N ARG A 253 21.88 -5.34 -2.29
CA ARG A 253 20.80 -4.49 -1.74
C ARG A 253 20.37 -3.34 -2.68
N GLY A 254 20.43 -3.57 -3.98
CA GLY A 254 20.09 -2.61 -5.02
C GLY A 254 21.22 -1.66 -5.46
N MET A 255 22.35 -1.59 -4.74
CA MET A 255 23.49 -0.75 -5.13
C MET A 255 24.43 -1.51 -6.06
N VAL A 256 24.83 -0.91 -7.19
CA VAL A 256 25.77 -1.54 -8.12
C VAL A 256 27.17 -1.57 -7.51
N MET A 257 27.70 -2.78 -7.34
CA MET A 257 29.02 -3.05 -6.75
C MET A 257 30.07 -3.38 -7.81
N PHE A 258 29.65 -3.89 -8.96
CA PHE A 258 30.52 -4.21 -10.08
C PHE A 258 29.84 -3.88 -11.40
N ASP A 259 30.58 -3.28 -12.33
CA ASP A 259 30.16 -3.04 -13.70
C ASP A 259 31.36 -3.27 -14.62
N PRO A 260 31.34 -4.30 -15.49
CA PRO A 260 32.46 -4.58 -16.41
C PRO A 260 32.84 -3.41 -17.31
N LYS A 261 31.93 -2.44 -17.52
CA LYS A 261 32.17 -1.25 -18.34
C LYS A 261 32.71 -0.06 -17.53
N LYS A 262 32.79 -0.18 -16.20
CA LYS A 262 33.27 0.85 -15.27
C LYS A 262 34.18 0.20 -14.20
N PRO A 263 35.36 -0.30 -14.57
CA PRO A 263 36.28 -0.96 -13.64
C PRO A 263 36.79 -0.05 -12.50
N GLU A 264 36.64 1.27 -12.63
CA GLU A 264 36.94 2.25 -11.59
C GLU A 264 35.87 2.34 -10.50
N LEU A 265 34.70 1.74 -10.70
CA LEU A 265 33.59 1.80 -9.75
C LEU A 265 33.96 1.05 -8.46
N LYS A 266 34.14 1.79 -7.38
CA LYS A 266 34.41 1.26 -6.04
C LYS A 266 33.50 1.95 -5.03
N PRO A 267 32.24 1.50 -4.89
CA PRO A 267 31.31 2.11 -3.97
C PRO A 267 31.81 1.92 -2.53
N GLU A 268 31.85 2.99 -1.76
CA GLU A 268 32.07 2.90 -0.32
C GLU A 268 30.79 2.38 0.34
N VAL A 269 30.80 1.14 0.79
CA VAL A 269 29.68 0.53 1.52
C VAL A 269 30.19 -0.09 2.82
N ASP A 270 29.48 0.18 3.91
CA ASP A 270 29.80 -0.39 5.23
C ASP A 270 29.42 -1.88 5.33
N ALA A 271 28.55 -2.36 4.43
CA ALA A 271 28.10 -3.75 4.41
C ALA A 271 27.60 -4.18 3.03
N VAL A 272 27.82 -5.46 2.72
CA VAL A 272 27.19 -6.19 1.62
C VAL A 272 26.45 -7.40 2.19
N THR A 273 25.59 -8.01 1.38
CA THR A 273 24.95 -9.30 1.69
C THR A 273 25.63 -10.42 0.89
N ASP A 274 25.52 -11.64 1.40
CA ASP A 274 25.85 -12.89 0.70
C ASP A 274 24.97 -13.11 -0.55
N LEU A 275 23.78 -12.49 -0.60
CA LEU A 275 22.93 -12.48 -1.78
C LEU A 275 23.28 -11.35 -2.76
N TRP A 276 23.64 -11.72 -3.99
CA TRP A 276 24.04 -10.80 -5.07
C TRP A 276 23.06 -10.86 -6.24
N ALA A 277 22.68 -9.70 -6.80
CA ALA A 277 21.88 -9.64 -8.02
C ALA A 277 22.79 -9.41 -9.24
N CYS A 278 22.92 -10.43 -10.07
CA CYS A 278 23.81 -10.48 -11.22
C CYS A 278 23.00 -10.30 -12.51
N ARG A 279 23.14 -9.13 -13.15
CA ARG A 279 22.38 -8.78 -14.35
C ARG A 279 23.15 -9.16 -15.61
N PHE A 280 22.55 -9.98 -16.46
CA PHE A 280 23.04 -10.30 -17.81
C PHE A 280 22.08 -9.73 -18.85
N MET A 281 22.62 -9.00 -19.84
CA MET A 281 21.79 -8.24 -20.80
C MET A 281 22.29 -8.39 -22.22
N GLY A 282 21.38 -8.73 -23.13
CA GLY A 282 21.59 -8.85 -24.55
C GLY A 282 20.83 -7.81 -25.38
N PRO A 283 20.92 -7.88 -26.72
CA PRO A 283 20.09 -7.07 -27.61
C PRO A 283 18.63 -7.53 -27.55
N GLU A 284 17.70 -6.57 -27.66
CA GLU A 284 16.27 -6.84 -27.68
C GLU A 284 15.89 -7.82 -28.80
N GLY A 285 15.18 -8.90 -28.46
CA GLY A 285 14.76 -9.92 -29.42
C GLY A 285 15.85 -10.89 -29.86
N GLY A 286 17.09 -10.74 -29.36
CA GLY A 286 18.21 -11.65 -29.63
C GLY A 286 18.46 -12.71 -28.54
N VAL A 287 17.74 -12.64 -27.42
CA VAL A 287 17.88 -13.53 -26.26
C VAL A 287 16.73 -14.53 -26.19
N GLY A 288 17.06 -15.80 -26.00
CA GLY A 288 16.11 -16.88 -25.73
C GLY A 288 16.37 -17.58 -24.39
N ASN A 289 15.44 -18.45 -24.00
CA ASN A 289 15.56 -19.22 -22.75
C ASN A 289 16.78 -20.17 -22.73
N ASP A 290 17.23 -20.66 -23.89
CA ASP A 290 18.45 -21.46 -24.01
C ASP A 290 19.71 -20.67 -23.62
N ASP A 291 19.74 -19.38 -23.97
CA ASP A 291 20.86 -18.50 -23.65
C ASP A 291 20.93 -18.30 -22.12
N ILE A 292 19.77 -18.16 -21.46
CA ILE A 292 19.67 -18.08 -19.98
C ILE A 292 20.12 -19.40 -19.34
N ARG A 293 19.63 -20.55 -19.82
CA ARG A 293 20.04 -21.87 -19.30
C ARG A 293 21.56 -22.06 -19.39
N THR A 294 22.19 -21.56 -20.44
CA THR A 294 23.65 -21.62 -20.60
C THR A 294 24.36 -20.81 -19.51
N VAL A 295 23.87 -19.59 -19.20
CA VAL A 295 24.43 -18.79 -18.08
C VAL A 295 24.28 -19.53 -16.76
N LEU A 296 23.09 -20.08 -16.46
CA LEU A 296 22.85 -20.83 -15.22
C LEU A 296 23.75 -22.07 -15.11
N HIS A 297 23.91 -22.82 -16.19
CA HIS A 297 24.82 -23.95 -16.24
C HIS A 297 26.28 -23.54 -15.98
N ASN A 298 26.71 -22.41 -16.53
CA ASN A 298 28.07 -21.90 -16.29
C ASN A 298 28.29 -21.49 -14.83
N LEU A 299 27.26 -20.90 -14.18
CA LEU A 299 27.30 -20.59 -12.75
C LEU A 299 27.52 -21.85 -11.92
N GLU A 300 26.72 -22.90 -12.17
CA GLU A 300 26.85 -24.20 -11.51
C GLU A 300 28.23 -24.82 -11.72
N ALA A 301 28.77 -24.74 -12.95
CA ALA A 301 30.11 -25.24 -13.28
C ALA A 301 31.24 -24.53 -12.53
N LEU A 302 31.02 -23.27 -12.11
CA LEU A 302 31.95 -22.50 -11.28
C LEU A 302 31.64 -22.59 -9.77
N GLY A 303 30.67 -23.43 -9.38
CA GLY A 303 30.26 -23.58 -7.99
C GLY A 303 29.55 -22.37 -7.40
N LEU A 304 28.92 -21.54 -8.23
CA LEU A 304 28.08 -20.43 -7.79
C LEU A 304 26.64 -20.91 -7.63
N ASP A 305 26.13 -20.86 -6.41
CA ASP A 305 24.75 -21.26 -6.10
C ASP A 305 23.77 -20.15 -6.49
N TRP A 306 22.90 -20.42 -7.46
CA TRP A 306 21.87 -19.48 -7.88
C TRP A 306 20.54 -19.81 -7.18
N VAL A 307 19.95 -18.82 -6.53
CA VAL A 307 18.77 -19.02 -5.66
C VAL A 307 17.47 -18.48 -6.26
N LYS A 308 17.57 -17.53 -7.19
CA LYS A 308 16.43 -16.88 -7.82
C LYS A 308 16.80 -16.37 -9.21
N VAL A 309 15.85 -16.39 -10.14
CA VAL A 309 16.00 -15.87 -11.49
C VAL A 309 14.82 -14.96 -11.83
N GLU A 310 15.11 -13.79 -12.40
CA GLU A 310 14.10 -12.86 -12.91
C GLU A 310 14.39 -12.54 -14.38
N ASN A 311 13.46 -12.88 -15.25
CA ASN A 311 13.60 -12.62 -16.68
C ASN A 311 13.31 -11.16 -17.00
N LEU A 312 14.18 -10.53 -17.78
CA LEU A 312 14.07 -9.12 -18.14
C LEU A 312 13.43 -9.01 -19.52
N TYR A 313 12.25 -8.40 -19.57
CA TYR A 313 11.49 -8.19 -20.80
C TYR A 313 11.37 -6.71 -21.14
N THR A 314 11.27 -6.42 -22.43
CA THR A 314 10.69 -5.18 -22.95
C THR A 314 9.26 -5.45 -23.43
N PHE A 315 8.42 -4.44 -23.28
CA PHE A 315 7.04 -4.41 -23.75
C PHE A 315 6.88 -3.19 -24.66
N ASP A 316 6.70 -3.42 -25.96
CA ASP A 316 6.68 -2.35 -26.97
C ASP A 316 7.89 -1.40 -26.85
N HIS A 317 9.09 -2.00 -26.75
CA HIS A 317 10.39 -1.35 -26.55
C HIS A 317 10.60 -0.65 -25.20
N VAL A 318 9.62 -0.68 -24.29
CA VAL A 318 9.75 -0.13 -22.94
C VAL A 318 10.27 -1.23 -21.99
N PRO A 319 11.37 -1.01 -21.25
CA PRO A 319 11.85 -1.96 -20.24
C PRO A 319 10.81 -2.21 -19.14
N GLY A 320 10.47 -3.48 -18.91
CA GLY A 320 9.59 -3.93 -17.82
C GLY A 320 10.30 -4.12 -16.48
N PHE A 321 11.46 -3.48 -16.29
CA PHE A 321 12.33 -3.62 -15.13
C PHE A 321 13.03 -2.28 -14.87
N SER A 322 13.47 -2.06 -13.63
CA SER A 322 14.22 -0.85 -13.29
C SER A 322 15.64 -0.90 -13.86
N GLY A 323 16.16 0.27 -14.25
CA GLY A 323 17.56 0.42 -14.63
C GLY A 323 18.53 0.12 -13.47
N LYS A 324 19.83 0.23 -13.74
CA LYS A 324 20.85 0.22 -12.69
C LYS A 324 20.49 1.33 -11.69
N ALA A 325 20.38 1.00 -10.39
CA ALA A 325 20.31 2.05 -9.40
C ALA A 325 21.62 2.84 -9.49
N SER A 326 21.51 4.14 -9.73
CA SER A 326 22.63 5.07 -9.77
C SER A 326 23.21 5.28 -8.38
#